data_AF-F9VP21-F1
#
_entry.id   AF-F9VP21-F1
#
_cell.length_a   1.000
_cell.length_b   1.000
_cell.length_c   1.000
_cell.angle_alpha   90.00
_cell.angle_beta   90.00
_cell.angle_gamma   90.00
#
_symmetry.space_group_name_H-M   'P 1'
#
loop_
_entity.id
_entity.type
_entity.pdbx_description
1 polymer ?
#
loop_
_entity_poly.entity_id
_entity_poly.type
_entity_poly.pdbx_seq_one_letter_code
_entity_poly.pdbx_strand_id
1 'polypeptide(L)'
;MNNFSNLVYLHDIIETIIVYNPNFVMTLLQANAGDWAKRIIGIKYSSKEVKLPNDRVIDALYVATDVELKNVCIGFEVKSGNGIDREQLEEELEGLKELRECNRSYLIVVAQREPDVTLERTYYIPLFSFLPKIKEVVGLVSKFVREIEERD
;
A
#
# COMPACT_ATOMS: atom_id res chain seq x y z
N MET A 1 -14.14 -25.10 3.91
CA MET A 1 -12.79 -25.12 4.50
C MET A 1 -12.05 -23.86 4.04
N ASN A 2 -11.67 -23.03 5.01
CA ASN A 2 -10.63 -21.98 5.01
C ASN A 2 -10.69 -20.80 4.01
N ASN A 3 -11.69 -19.92 4.12
CA ASN A 3 -11.65 -18.57 3.52
C ASN A 3 -10.62 -17.64 4.21
N PHE A 4 -10.31 -17.84 5.49
CA PHE A 4 -9.36 -16.99 6.24
C PHE A 4 -7.91 -17.13 5.74
N SER A 5 -7.53 -18.34 5.33
CA SER A 5 -6.22 -18.65 4.71
C SER A 5 -5.95 -17.75 3.52
N ASN A 6 -6.93 -17.64 2.60
CA ASN A 6 -6.76 -16.89 1.35
C ASN A 6 -6.64 -15.38 1.57
N LEU A 7 -7.19 -14.84 2.66
CA LEU A 7 -7.14 -13.41 2.96
C LEU A 7 -5.81 -12.97 3.55
N VAL A 8 -5.20 -13.80 4.40
CA VAL A 8 -3.85 -13.55 4.93
C VAL A 8 -2.84 -13.62 3.80
N TYR A 9 -2.89 -14.65 2.95
CA TYR A 9 -2.00 -14.74 1.79
C TYR A 9 -2.18 -13.56 0.82
N LEU A 10 -3.41 -13.06 0.64
CA LEU A 10 -3.64 -11.91 -0.22
C LEU A 10 -3.03 -10.63 0.35
N HIS A 11 -3.11 -10.43 1.68
CA HIS A 11 -2.49 -9.30 2.37
C HIS A 11 -0.97 -9.30 2.16
N ASP A 12 -0.30 -10.41 2.49
CA ASP A 12 1.15 -10.57 2.32
C ASP A 12 1.62 -10.36 0.87
N ILE A 13 0.85 -10.87 -0.11
CA ILE A 13 1.17 -10.68 -1.53
C ILE A 13 1.08 -9.21 -1.92
N ILE A 14 0.06 -8.50 -1.46
CA ILE A 14 -0.14 -7.08 -1.78
C ILE A 14 0.95 -6.25 -1.13
N GLU A 15 1.27 -6.48 0.13
CA GLU A 15 2.40 -5.82 0.78
C GLU A 15 3.71 -6.07 0.03
N THR A 16 3.96 -7.32 -0.39
CA THR A 16 5.14 -7.67 -1.19
C THR A 16 5.16 -6.89 -2.51
N ILE A 17 4.02 -6.79 -3.21
CA ILE A 17 3.91 -6.01 -4.44
C ILE A 17 4.19 -4.52 -4.18
N ILE A 18 3.64 -3.97 -3.10
CA ILE A 18 3.88 -2.59 -2.69
C ILE A 18 5.39 -2.40 -2.51
N VAL A 19 5.99 -3.12 -1.56
CA VAL A 19 7.41 -3.02 -1.17
C VAL A 19 8.35 -3.16 -2.37
N TYR A 20 8.17 -4.19 -3.19
CA TYR A 20 9.13 -4.58 -4.22
C TYR A 20 8.82 -4.06 -5.63
N ASN A 21 7.70 -3.36 -5.84
CA ASN A 21 7.39 -2.77 -7.14
C ASN A 21 6.97 -1.29 -7.06
N PRO A 22 7.93 -0.39 -6.76
CA PRO A 22 7.64 1.03 -6.60
C PRO A 22 7.11 1.70 -7.88
N ASN A 23 7.50 1.22 -9.07
CA ASN A 23 6.98 1.75 -10.34
C ASN A 23 5.49 1.43 -10.52
N PHE A 24 5.08 0.21 -10.16
CA PHE A 24 3.67 -0.17 -10.17
C PHE A 24 2.88 0.63 -9.13
N VAL A 25 3.42 0.79 -7.91
CA VAL A 25 2.81 1.63 -6.87
C VAL A 25 2.63 3.06 -7.35
N MET A 26 3.66 3.65 -7.96
CA MET A 26 3.60 5.00 -8.52
C MET A 26 2.51 5.14 -9.58
N THR A 27 2.38 4.14 -10.46
CA THR A 27 1.32 4.06 -11.47
C THR A 27 -0.07 4.00 -10.83
N LEU A 28 -0.23 3.17 -9.80
CA LEU A 28 -1.49 3.05 -9.07
C LEU A 28 -1.88 4.36 -8.39
N LEU A 29 -0.92 5.03 -7.74
CA LEU A 29 -1.14 6.33 -7.11
C LEU A 29 -1.56 7.38 -8.14
N GLN A 30 -0.90 7.47 -9.28
CA GLN A 30 -1.27 8.44 -10.33
C GLN A 30 -2.67 8.17 -10.91
N ALA A 31 -3.09 6.91 -10.96
CA ALA A 31 -4.41 6.53 -11.47
C ALA A 31 -5.54 6.74 -10.45
N ASN A 32 -5.25 6.68 -9.14
CA ASN A 32 -6.28 6.61 -8.09
C ASN A 32 -6.18 7.69 -7.00
N ALA A 33 -5.05 8.40 -6.87
CA ALA A 33 -4.77 9.30 -5.76
C ALA A 33 -4.63 10.77 -6.21
N GLY A 34 -5.73 11.35 -6.70
CA GLY A 34 -5.89 12.79 -6.96
C GLY A 34 -4.79 13.47 -7.79
N ASP A 35 -4.75 14.81 -7.75
CA ASP A 35 -3.76 15.59 -8.52
C ASP A 35 -2.39 15.69 -7.83
N TRP A 36 -2.30 15.38 -6.54
CA TRP A 36 -1.03 15.43 -5.82
C TRP A 36 -0.09 14.29 -6.25
N ALA A 37 -0.62 13.08 -6.51
CA ALA A 37 0.20 11.95 -6.93
C ALA A 37 0.86 12.19 -8.30
N LYS A 38 0.19 12.92 -9.19
CA LYS A 38 0.75 13.34 -10.49
C LYS A 38 1.95 14.28 -10.36
N ARG A 39 2.11 14.92 -9.19
CA ARG A 39 3.23 15.83 -8.89
C ARG A 39 4.42 15.10 -8.26
N ILE A 40 4.31 13.81 -7.93
CA ILE A 40 5.46 13.06 -7.42
C ILE A 40 6.45 12.86 -8.57
N ILE A 41 7.70 13.27 -8.33
CA ILE A 41 8.83 13.11 -9.27
C ILE A 41 9.80 12.00 -8.84
N GLY A 42 9.66 11.51 -7.61
CA GLY A 42 10.44 10.39 -7.09
C GLY A 42 9.77 9.75 -5.89
N ILE A 43 9.90 8.44 -5.75
CA ILE A 43 9.34 7.67 -4.64
C ILE A 43 10.38 6.67 -4.15
N LYS A 44 10.58 6.61 -2.84
CA LYS A 44 11.51 5.69 -2.19
C LYS A 44 10.77 4.90 -1.13
N TYR A 45 10.87 3.58 -1.21
CA TYR A 45 10.41 2.70 -0.14
C TYR A 45 11.23 2.98 1.12
N SER A 46 10.53 3.17 2.23
CA SER A 46 11.15 3.37 3.54
C SER A 46 11.22 2.03 4.28
N SER A 47 10.07 1.50 4.71
CA SER A 47 9.97 0.35 5.60
C SER A 47 8.61 -0.36 5.51
N LYS A 48 8.55 -1.63 5.93
CA LYS A 48 7.34 -2.45 6.13
C LYS A 48 7.04 -2.48 7.63
N GLU A 49 5.77 -2.55 8.02
CA GLU A 49 5.29 -2.58 9.41
C GLU A 49 5.91 -1.45 10.25
N VAL A 50 5.66 -0.21 9.83
CA VAL A 50 6.28 0.96 10.44
C VAL A 50 5.51 1.37 11.68
N LYS A 51 6.20 1.38 12.82
CA LYS A 51 5.67 1.95 14.05
C LYS A 51 5.72 3.48 13.98
N LEU A 52 4.55 4.11 13.98
CA LEU A 52 4.36 5.56 13.98
C LEU A 52 4.65 6.17 15.37
N PRO A 53 4.87 7.49 15.46
CA PRO A 53 5.15 8.17 16.73
C PRO A 53 4.08 8.00 17.80
N ASN A 54 2.82 7.78 17.40
CA ASN A 54 1.69 7.53 18.29
C ASN A 54 1.44 6.02 18.55
N ASP A 55 2.46 5.18 18.37
CA ASP A 55 2.44 3.72 18.56
C ASP A 55 1.58 2.91 17.58
N ARG A 56 0.86 3.56 16.65
CA ARG A 56 0.17 2.87 15.54
C ARG A 56 1.16 2.19 14.60
N VAL A 57 0.69 1.19 13.86
CA VAL A 57 1.47 0.49 12.84
C VAL A 57 0.80 0.71 11.49
N ILE A 58 1.62 0.98 10.47
CA ILE A 58 1.20 1.00 9.05
C ILE A 58 1.92 -0.10 8.29
N ASP A 59 1.21 -0.77 7.39
CA ASP A 59 1.75 -1.93 6.65
C ASP A 59 2.98 -1.57 5.80
N ALA A 60 2.98 -0.42 5.13
CA ALA A 60 4.14 0.07 4.41
C ALA A 60 4.24 1.60 4.38
N LEU A 61 5.47 2.12 4.34
CA LEU A 61 5.75 3.55 4.23
C LEU A 61 6.65 3.87 3.04
N TYR A 62 6.28 4.90 2.30
CA TYR A 62 7.11 5.55 1.30
C TYR A 62 7.39 6.99 1.69
N VAL A 63 8.59 7.45 1.34
CA VAL A 63 8.92 8.87 1.27
C VAL A 63 9.04 9.23 -0.21
N ALA A 64 8.20 10.16 -0.64
CA ALA A 64 8.17 10.66 -1.99
C ALA A 64 8.60 12.13 -2.02
N THR A 65 9.09 12.57 -3.17
CA THR A 65 9.42 13.97 -3.45
C THR A 65 8.47 14.48 -4.53
N ASP A 66 7.85 15.64 -4.30
CA ASP A 66 7.01 16.30 -5.30
C ASP A 66 7.78 17.28 -6.20
N VAL A 67 7.11 17.84 -7.21
CA VAL A 67 7.68 18.86 -8.13
C VAL A 67 8.19 20.12 -7.42
N GLU A 68 7.76 20.38 -6.19
CA GLU A 68 8.21 21.50 -5.36
C GLU A 68 9.36 21.08 -4.42
N LEU A 69 9.95 19.89 -4.62
CA LEU A 69 10.96 19.26 -3.77
C LEU A 69 10.52 19.08 -2.31
N LYS A 70 9.21 19.03 -2.05
CA LYS A 70 8.67 18.77 -0.72
C LYS A 70 8.59 17.27 -0.49
N ASN A 71 9.11 16.84 0.66
CA ASN A 71 8.94 15.47 1.12
C ASN A 71 7.48 15.19 1.48
N VAL A 72 6.97 14.06 0.98
CA VAL A 72 5.63 13.55 1.19
C VAL A 72 5.73 12.14 1.76
N CYS A 73 5.12 11.91 2.92
CA CYS A 73 4.98 10.58 3.49
C CYS A 73 3.72 9.92 2.93
N ILE A 74 3.85 8.68 2.46
CA ILE A 74 2.72 7.92 1.91
C ILE A 74 2.67 6.60 2.68
N GLY A 75 1.73 6.51 3.62
CA GLY A 75 1.45 5.28 4.34
C GLY A 75 0.47 4.43 3.55
N PHE A 76 0.72 3.13 3.47
CA PHE A 76 -0.22 2.14 2.95
C PHE A 76 -0.75 1.32 4.11
N GLU A 77 -2.06 1.12 4.11
CA GLU A 77 -2.78 0.25 5.02
C GLU A 77 -3.63 -0.72 4.21
N VAL A 78 -3.38 -2.02 4.35
CA VAL A 78 -4.00 -3.07 3.53
C VAL A 78 -5.06 -3.81 4.35
N LYS A 79 -6.33 -3.63 3.98
CA LYS A 79 -7.48 -4.31 4.60
C LYS A 79 -8.04 -5.38 3.66
N SER A 80 -7.49 -6.59 3.75
CA SER A 80 -7.98 -7.76 3.00
C SER A 80 -9.21 -8.44 3.65
N GLY A 81 -9.49 -8.13 4.93
CA GLY A 81 -10.52 -8.76 5.76
C GLY A 81 -11.65 -7.82 6.21
N ASN A 82 -12.04 -7.93 7.49
CA ASN A 82 -13.15 -7.14 8.06
C ASN A 82 -12.89 -5.63 8.01
N GLY A 83 -14.00 -4.89 8.10
CA GLY A 83 -14.16 -3.50 7.66
C GLY A 83 -13.15 -2.48 8.16
N ILE A 84 -13.23 -1.31 7.53
CA ILE A 84 -12.35 -0.19 7.77
C ILE A 84 -12.87 0.58 8.98
N ASP A 85 -12.07 0.62 10.05
CA ASP A 85 -12.37 1.38 11.25
C ASP A 85 -11.90 2.84 11.09
N ARG A 86 -12.85 3.77 11.20
CA ARG A 86 -12.60 5.20 11.07
C ARG A 86 -11.61 5.71 12.12
N GLU A 87 -11.80 5.31 13.38
CA GLU A 87 -10.98 5.82 14.50
C GLU A 87 -9.53 5.39 14.29
N GLN A 88 -9.32 4.12 13.92
CA GLN A 88 -8.02 3.61 13.49
C GLN A 88 -7.39 4.43 12.35
N LEU A 89 -8.12 4.72 11.28
CA LEU A 89 -7.58 5.49 10.15
C LEU A 89 -7.22 6.93 10.54
N GLU A 90 -8.02 7.54 11.41
CA GLU A 90 -7.74 8.87 11.95
C GLU A 90 -6.43 8.85 12.77
N GLU A 91 -6.25 7.87 13.65
CA GLU A 91 -5.01 7.70 14.43
C GLU A 91 -3.80 7.45 13.53
N GLU A 92 -3.92 6.59 12.51
CA GLU A 92 -2.83 6.32 11.56
C GLU A 92 -2.44 7.56 10.75
N LEU A 93 -3.44 8.34 10.30
CA LEU A 93 -3.19 9.59 9.60
C LEU A 93 -2.54 10.65 10.50
N GLU A 94 -2.95 10.76 11.77
CA GLU A 94 -2.30 11.66 12.74
C GLU A 94 -0.85 11.24 13.01
N GLY A 95 -0.60 9.95 13.24
CA GLY A 95 0.76 9.44 13.43
C GLY A 95 1.66 9.70 12.21
N LEU A 96 1.11 9.59 11.00
CA LEU A 96 1.81 9.95 9.76
C LEU A 96 2.14 11.45 9.68
N LYS A 97 1.30 12.34 10.21
CA LYS A 97 1.56 13.79 10.23
C LYS A 97 2.66 14.18 11.23
N GLU A 98 2.91 13.34 12.23
CA GLU A 98 3.96 13.56 13.24
C GLU A 98 5.37 13.20 12.74
N LEU A 99 5.49 12.58 11.56
CA LEU A 99 6.78 12.28 10.93
C LEU A 99 7.50 13.56 10.48
N ARG A 100 8.54 13.93 11.23
CA ARG A 100 9.30 15.19 11.06
C ARG A 100 9.97 15.37 9.69
N GLU A 101 10.19 14.29 8.96
CA GLU A 101 10.87 14.30 7.65
C GLU A 101 9.96 14.70 6.48
N CYS A 102 8.66 14.85 6.73
CA CYS A 102 7.63 15.06 5.70
C CYS A 102 6.86 16.37 5.91
N ASN A 103 6.64 17.10 4.82
CA ASN A 103 5.82 18.31 4.84
C ASN A 103 4.32 18.00 4.76
N ARG A 104 3.99 16.87 4.13
CA ARG A 104 2.63 16.37 3.95
C ARG A 104 2.64 14.87 4.11
N SER A 105 1.53 14.34 4.58
CA SER A 105 1.34 12.91 4.71
C SER A 105 -0.01 12.51 4.11
N TYR A 106 -0.03 11.34 3.48
CA TYR A 106 -1.20 10.73 2.86
C TYR A 106 -1.32 9.29 3.32
N LEU A 107 -2.55 8.87 3.58
CA LEU A 107 -2.88 7.50 3.92
C LEU A 107 -3.58 6.84 2.72
N ILE A 108 -3.03 5.73 2.25
CA ILE A 108 -3.56 4.95 1.14
C ILE A 108 -4.14 3.66 1.71
N VAL A 109 -5.47 3.55 1.66
CA VAL A 109 -6.19 2.38 2.15
C VAL A 109 -6.45 1.44 0.98
N VAL A 110 -5.85 0.26 1.03
CA VAL A 110 -6.05 -0.79 0.04
C VAL A 110 -7.05 -1.79 0.58
N ALA A 111 -8.28 -1.78 0.08
CA ALA A 111 -9.35 -2.62 0.65
C ALA A 111 -10.32 -3.16 -0.40
N GLN A 112 -11.15 -4.14 -0.01
CA GLN A 112 -12.11 -4.77 -0.93
C GLN A 112 -13.26 -3.83 -1.29
N ARG A 113 -13.69 -3.01 -0.34
CA ARG A 113 -14.77 -2.04 -0.48
C ARG A 113 -14.25 -0.68 -0.08
N GLU A 114 -14.75 0.34 -0.74
CA GLU A 114 -14.47 1.72 -0.37
C GLU A 114 -15.01 1.96 1.04
N PRO A 115 -14.22 2.59 1.94
CA PRO A 115 -14.71 2.93 3.26
C PRO A 115 -15.85 3.94 3.16
N ASP A 116 -16.90 3.75 3.96
CA ASP A 116 -17.95 4.74 4.18
C ASP A 116 -17.47 5.85 5.14
N VAL A 117 -16.25 6.31 4.91
CA VAL A 117 -15.50 7.24 5.74
C VAL A 117 -14.69 8.11 4.79
N THR A 118 -14.95 9.42 4.83
CA THR A 118 -14.17 10.40 4.07
C THR A 118 -13.27 11.17 5.01
N LEU A 119 -11.95 11.00 4.87
CA LEU A 119 -10.92 11.73 5.61
C LEU A 119 -10.05 12.50 4.62
N GLU A 120 -9.71 13.75 4.97
CA GLU A 120 -8.79 14.54 4.16
C GLU A 120 -7.44 13.80 4.05
N ARG A 121 -6.88 13.74 2.84
CA ARG A 121 -5.58 13.08 2.56
C ARG A 121 -5.57 11.57 2.77
N THR A 122 -6.74 10.97 2.88
CA THR A 122 -6.92 9.53 2.79
C THR A 122 -7.45 9.18 1.39
N TYR A 123 -6.83 8.20 0.74
CA TYR A 123 -7.21 7.73 -0.59
C TYR A 123 -7.47 6.24 -0.55
N TYR A 124 -8.43 5.79 -1.36
CA TYR A 124 -8.79 4.39 -1.46
C TYR A 124 -8.29 3.81 -2.79
N ILE A 125 -7.67 2.64 -2.71
CA ILE A 125 -7.34 1.83 -3.88
C ILE A 125 -8.01 0.46 -3.70
N PRO A 126 -8.91 0.05 -4.60
CA PRO A 126 -9.54 -1.25 -4.46
C PRO A 126 -8.53 -2.38 -4.66
N LEU A 127 -8.64 -3.46 -3.87
CA LEU A 127 -7.78 -4.67 -3.98
C LEU A 127 -7.65 -5.17 -5.41
N PHE A 128 -8.73 -5.09 -6.20
CA PHE A 128 -8.72 -5.58 -7.57
C PHE A 128 -7.73 -4.84 -8.49
N SER A 129 -7.31 -3.63 -8.12
CA SER A 129 -6.28 -2.87 -8.84
C SER A 129 -4.93 -3.59 -8.87
N PHE A 130 -4.68 -4.48 -7.90
CA PHE A 130 -3.47 -5.28 -7.82
C PHE A 130 -3.57 -6.60 -8.60
N LEU A 131 -4.75 -7.00 -9.10
CA LEU A 131 -4.94 -8.27 -9.81
C LEU A 131 -3.97 -8.51 -10.97
N PRO A 132 -3.65 -7.52 -11.83
CA PRO A 132 -2.68 -7.72 -12.91
C PRO A 132 -1.32 -8.16 -12.35
N LYS A 133 -0.86 -7.53 -11.28
CA LYS A 133 0.43 -7.82 -10.67
C LYS A 133 0.43 -9.13 -9.90
N ILE A 134 -0.67 -9.44 -9.21
CA ILE A 134 -0.86 -10.75 -8.57
C ILE A 134 -0.78 -11.87 -9.61
N LYS A 135 -1.47 -11.74 -10.75
CA LYS A 135 -1.43 -12.73 -11.83
C LYS A 135 -0.02 -12.92 -12.40
N GLU A 136 0.73 -11.84 -12.55
CA GLU A 136 2.13 -11.89 -12.98
C GLU A 136 2.99 -12.69 -12.00
N VAL A 137 2.91 -12.38 -10.69
CA VAL A 137 3.66 -13.09 -9.64
C VAL A 137 3.29 -14.56 -9.61
N VAL A 138 2.00 -14.90 -9.64
CA VAL A 138 1.52 -16.30 -9.66
C VAL A 138 2.00 -17.04 -10.90
N GLY A 139 2.03 -16.38 -12.06
CA GLY A 139 2.55 -16.96 -13.30
C GLY A 139 4.04 -17.27 -13.23
N LEU A 140 4.83 -16.37 -12.65
CA LEU A 140 6.28 -16.57 -12.45
C LEU A 140 6.55 -17.74 -11.49
N VAL A 141 5.85 -17.80 -10.36
CA VAL A 141 6.01 -18.90 -9.38
C VAL A 141 5.64 -20.24 -10.01
N SER A 142 4.52 -20.31 -10.72
CA SER A 142 4.08 -21.54 -11.40
C SER A 142 5.12 -22.04 -12.41
N LYS A 143 5.74 -21.13 -13.17
CA LYS A 143 6.80 -21.49 -14.13
C LYS A 143 8.03 -22.04 -13.42
N PHE A 144 8.45 -21.39 -12.33
CA PHE A 144 9.61 -21.81 -11.54
C PHE A 144 9.42 -23.20 -10.91
N VAL A 145 8.26 -23.48 -10.32
CA VAL A 145 7.94 -24.79 -9.73
C VAL A 145 8.05 -25.89 -10.80
N ARG A 146 7.45 -25.67 -11.98
CA ARG A 146 7.52 -26.65 -13.07
C ARG A 146 8.96 -26.92 -13.52
N GLU A 147 9.78 -25.89 -13.62
CA GLU A 147 11.20 -26.04 -14.00
C GLU A 147 12.04 -26.79 -12.96
N ILE A 148 11.66 -26.77 -11.69
CA ILE A 148 12.29 -27.59 -10.63
C ILE A 148 11.81 -29.03 -10.74
N GLU A 149 10.50 -29.25 -10.85
CA GLU A 149 9.92 -30.59 -10.95
C GLU A 149 10.39 -31.36 -12.19
N GLU A 150 10.71 -30.68 -13.30
CA GLU A 150 11.27 -31.29 -14.51
C GLU A 150 12.77 -31.64 -14.38
N ARG A 151 13.46 -31.18 -13.32
CA ARG A 151 14.89 -31.44 -13.07
C ARG A 151 15.12 -32.59 -12.08
N ASP A 152 14.10 -32.99 -11.33
CA ASP A 152 14.11 -34.13 -10.40
C ASP A 152 13.52 -35.40 -11.06
#